data_AF-A0A060CNA2-F1
#
_entry.id   AF-A0A060CNA2-F1
#
_cell.length_a   1.000
_cell.length_b   1.000
_cell.length_c   1.000
_cell.angle_alpha   90.00
_cell.angle_beta   90.00
_cell.angle_gamma   90.00
#
_symmetry.space_group_name_H-M   'P 1'
#
loop_
_entity.id
_entity.type
_entity.pdbx_description
1 polymer ?
#
loop_
_entity_poly.entity_id
_entity_poly.type
_entity_poly.pdbx_seq_one_letter_code
_entity_poly.pdbx_strand_id
1 'polypeptide(L)'
;MLPYLDFKPDVIHCNDWQTAMVPIYYSIFYANNDWYRGMKTVLTIHNIQYQGKYGEELVEDVLGIPRSDLPILEYDGCVNMLKGAVETANRVTTVSPTYAKEILNPWYAQGLDGILKQRAWKISGILNGIDTVSYNPETDPEIYAPYTAEDLSGKAVNK
;
A
#
# COMPACT_ATOMS: atom_id res chain seq x y z
N MET A 1 5.54 -21.15 -0.57
CA MET A 1 5.30 -21.11 0.89
C MET A 1 3.82 -21.20 1.22
N LEU A 2 2.93 -20.40 0.61
CA LEU A 2 1.48 -20.43 0.93
C LEU A 2 0.81 -21.82 0.90
N PRO A 3 1.09 -22.72 -0.07
CA PRO A 3 0.48 -24.06 -0.08
C PRO A 3 0.86 -24.97 1.10
N TYR A 4 1.88 -24.59 1.86
CA TYR A 4 2.35 -25.33 3.04
C TYR A 4 1.84 -24.74 4.36
N LEU A 5 1.01 -23.69 4.29
CA LEU A 5 0.32 -23.13 5.44
C LEU A 5 -1.08 -23.74 5.54
N ASP A 6 -1.61 -23.89 6.76
CA ASP A 6 -3.02 -24.23 7.00
C ASP A 6 -3.92 -22.98 6.83
N PHE A 7 -3.61 -22.17 5.82
CA PHE A 7 -4.29 -20.92 5.52
C PHE A 7 -4.13 -20.58 4.04
N LYS A 8 -5.28 -20.43 3.37
CA LYS A 8 -5.35 -19.96 1.99
C LYS A 8 -6.01 -18.57 1.97
N PRO A 9 -5.26 -17.48 1.76
CA PRO A 9 -5.85 -16.15 1.74
C PRO A 9 -6.72 -15.95 0.49
N ASP A 10 -7.91 -15.38 0.65
CA ASP A 10 -8.68 -14.84 -0.48
C ASP A 10 -8.10 -13.51 -0.98
N VAL A 11 -7.56 -12.71 -0.05
CA VAL A 11 -7.00 -11.40 -0.32
C VAL A 11 -5.63 -11.27 0.37
N ILE A 12 -4.65 -10.77 -0.37
CA ILE A 12 -3.35 -10.37 0.16
C ILE A 12 -3.28 -8.84 0.14
N HIS A 13 -3.21 -8.24 1.32
CA HIS A 13 -3.17 -6.78 1.49
C HIS A 13 -1.72 -6.33 1.70
N CYS A 14 -1.23 -5.59 0.72
CA CYS A 14 0.12 -5.05 0.62
C CYS A 14 0.09 -3.57 1.01
N ASN A 15 1.03 -3.16 1.85
CA ASN A 15 1.19 -1.79 2.32
C ASN A 15 2.51 -1.22 1.77
N ASP A 16 2.39 -0.12 1.03
CA ASP A 16 3.48 0.65 0.43
C ASP A 16 4.45 -0.16 -0.45
N TRP A 17 5.53 0.49 -0.90
CA TRP A 17 6.49 -0.07 -1.83
C TRP A 17 7.22 -1.30 -1.25
N GLN A 18 7.35 -1.41 0.07
CA GLN A 18 8.05 -2.49 0.75
C GLN A 18 7.41 -3.86 0.47
N THR A 19 6.10 -3.88 0.21
CA THR A 19 5.35 -5.11 -0.12
C THR A 19 4.84 -5.13 -1.56
N ALA A 20 5.21 -4.14 -2.37
CA ALA A 20 4.76 -3.97 -3.75
C ALA A 20 5.18 -5.12 -4.67
N MET A 21 6.23 -5.87 -4.33
CA MET A 21 6.64 -7.04 -5.10
C MET A 21 5.63 -8.21 -5.03
N VAL A 22 4.79 -8.27 -3.99
CA VAL A 22 3.79 -9.34 -3.83
C VAL A 22 2.77 -9.37 -4.98
N PRO A 23 2.05 -8.28 -5.32
CA PRO A 23 1.13 -8.29 -6.46
C PRO A 23 1.85 -8.47 -7.80
N ILE A 24 3.09 -7.99 -7.93
CA ILE A 24 3.90 -8.17 -9.13
C ILE A 24 4.21 -9.65 -9.35
N TYR A 25 4.77 -10.32 -8.34
CA TYR A 25 5.05 -11.75 -8.40
C TYR A 25 3.79 -12.58 -8.54
N TYR A 26 2.70 -12.21 -7.87
CA TYR A 26 1.42 -12.87 -8.06
C TYR A 26 1.00 -12.84 -9.53
N SER A 27 1.05 -11.67 -10.17
CA SER A 27 0.69 -11.50 -11.58
C SER A 27 1.60 -12.28 -12.53
N ILE A 28 2.91 -12.24 -12.33
CA ILE A 28 3.89 -12.84 -13.26
C ILE A 28 3.96 -14.37 -13.07
N PHE A 29 4.02 -14.85 -11.84
CA PHE A 29 4.40 -16.24 -11.56
C PHE A 29 3.25 -17.12 -11.04
N TYR A 30 2.26 -16.55 -10.35
CA TYR A 30 1.31 -17.35 -9.58
C TYR A 30 -0.13 -17.31 -10.10
N ALA A 31 -0.56 -16.26 -10.79
CA ALA A 31 -1.95 -16.08 -11.20
C ALA A 31 -2.50 -17.21 -12.10
N ASN A 32 -1.60 -17.87 -12.86
CA ASN A 32 -1.94 -19.01 -13.73
C ASN A 32 -1.87 -20.37 -13.02
N ASN A 33 -1.48 -20.42 -11.75
CA ASN A 33 -1.44 -21.66 -10.98
C ASN A 33 -2.80 -21.91 -10.30
N ASP A 34 -3.31 -23.13 -10.46
CA ASP A 34 -4.62 -23.57 -9.95
C ASP A 34 -4.82 -23.31 -8.46
N TRP A 35 -3.78 -23.48 -7.65
CA TRP A 35 -3.88 -23.30 -6.20
C TRP A 35 -4.09 -21.82 -5.85
N TYR A 36 -3.42 -20.92 -6.56
CA TYR A 36 -3.46 -19.46 -6.35
C TYR A 36 -4.65 -18.80 -7.05
N ARG A 37 -5.34 -19.53 -7.93
CA ARG A 37 -6.48 -19.04 -8.70
C ARG A 37 -7.55 -18.47 -7.76
N GLY A 38 -8.03 -17.28 -8.12
CA GLY A 38 -9.09 -16.58 -7.39
C GLY A 38 -8.61 -15.62 -6.32
N MET A 39 -7.35 -15.75 -5.85
CA MET A 39 -6.76 -14.80 -4.90
C MET A 39 -6.74 -13.38 -5.49
N LYS A 40 -6.92 -12.40 -4.61
CA LYS A 40 -6.85 -10.97 -4.96
C LYS A 40 -5.76 -10.27 -4.19
N THR A 41 -5.23 -9.21 -4.78
CA THR A 41 -4.25 -8.35 -4.14
C THR A 41 -4.78 -6.93 -4.01
N VAL A 42 -4.55 -6.34 -2.83
CA VAL A 42 -4.86 -4.94 -2.53
C VAL A 42 -3.55 -4.25 -2.18
N LEU A 43 -3.29 -3.08 -2.77
CA LEU A 43 -2.16 -2.22 -2.39
C LEU A 43 -2.69 -0.99 -1.68
N THR A 44 -2.23 -0.69 -0.46
CA THR A 44 -2.44 0.63 0.17
C THR A 44 -1.21 1.49 0.01
N ILE A 45 -1.42 2.72 -0.45
CA ILE A 45 -0.40 3.76 -0.55
C ILE A 45 -0.63 4.76 0.60
N HIS A 46 0.28 4.77 1.58
CA HIS A 46 0.28 5.73 2.67
C HIS A 46 1.07 6.98 2.30
N ASN A 47 2.13 6.82 1.51
CA ASN A 47 2.94 7.94 1.04
C ASN A 47 3.51 7.67 -0.36
N ILE A 48 2.98 8.38 -1.35
CA ILE A 48 3.36 8.27 -2.76
C ILE A 48 4.81 8.72 -3.05
N GLN A 49 5.47 9.43 -2.14
CA GLN A 49 6.86 9.84 -2.31
C GLN A 49 7.83 8.65 -2.28
N TYR A 50 7.53 7.61 -1.49
CA TYR A 50 8.41 6.45 -1.35
C TYR A 50 7.94 5.32 -2.27
N GLN A 51 8.66 5.12 -3.38
CA GLN A 51 8.19 4.28 -4.49
C GLN A 51 9.01 3.02 -4.73
N GLY A 52 10.15 2.84 -4.04
CA GLY A 52 11.10 1.77 -4.33
C GLY A 52 11.67 1.88 -5.75
N LYS A 53 12.32 3.02 -6.04
CA LYS A 53 12.97 3.28 -7.34
C LYS A 53 14.41 2.77 -7.33
N TYR A 54 14.78 1.98 -8.34
CA TYR A 54 16.11 1.40 -8.51
C TYR A 54 16.51 1.32 -9.99
N GLY A 55 17.77 0.98 -10.27
CA GLY A 55 18.23 0.74 -11.63
C GLY A 55 17.77 -0.61 -12.18
N GLU A 56 17.75 -0.72 -13.52
CA GLU A 56 17.32 -1.93 -14.24
C GLU A 56 18.23 -3.14 -13.99
N GLU A 57 19.46 -2.94 -13.51
CA GLU A 57 20.38 -4.00 -13.14
C GLU A 57 19.82 -4.95 -12.07
N LEU A 58 18.84 -4.51 -11.26
CA LEU A 58 18.24 -5.35 -10.23
C LEU A 58 17.19 -6.33 -10.77
N VAL A 59 16.66 -6.12 -11.98
CA VAL A 59 15.43 -6.78 -12.45
C VAL A 59 15.58 -8.29 -12.50
N GLU A 60 16.65 -8.78 -13.11
CA GLU A 60 16.90 -10.22 -13.25
C GLU A 60 17.63 -10.76 -12.03
N ASP A 61 18.79 -10.21 -11.69
CA ASP A 61 19.71 -10.79 -10.71
C ASP A 61 19.19 -10.73 -9.26
N VAL A 62 18.40 -9.71 -8.93
CA VAL A 62 17.90 -9.50 -7.56
C VAL A 62 16.40 -9.78 -7.46
N LEU A 63 15.61 -9.26 -8.39
CA LEU A 63 14.15 -9.43 -8.35
C LEU A 63 13.69 -10.73 -9.01
N GLY A 64 14.54 -11.40 -9.80
CA GLY A 64 14.18 -12.63 -10.50
C GLY A 64 13.09 -12.45 -11.55
N ILE A 65 12.88 -11.22 -12.03
CA ILE A 65 11.84 -10.89 -13.01
C ILE A 65 12.43 -11.02 -14.42
N PRO A 66 11.79 -11.79 -15.33
CA PRO A 66 12.23 -11.84 -16.71
C PRO A 66 12.20 -10.46 -17.37
N ARG A 67 13.17 -10.14 -18.22
CA ARG A 67 13.17 -8.87 -18.99
C ARG A 67 11.91 -8.64 -19.82
N SER A 68 11.20 -9.69 -20.22
CA SER A 68 9.90 -9.57 -20.89
C SER A 68 8.85 -8.85 -20.06
N ASP A 69 8.96 -8.93 -18.72
CA ASP A 69 8.04 -8.34 -17.76
C ASP A 69 8.55 -7.01 -17.18
N LEU A 70 9.76 -6.56 -17.58
CA LEU A 70 10.30 -5.25 -17.20
C LEU A 70 9.31 -4.10 -17.45
N PRO A 71 8.54 -4.04 -18.55
CA PRO A 71 7.56 -2.97 -18.76
C PRO A 71 6.51 -2.82 -17.64
N ILE A 72 6.31 -3.84 -16.80
CA ILE A 72 5.44 -3.75 -15.62
C ILE A 72 6.07 -2.82 -14.59
N LEU A 73 7.38 -2.85 -14.40
CA LEU A 73 8.09 -2.09 -13.36
C LEU A 73 8.75 -0.83 -13.89
N GLU A 74 9.22 -0.84 -15.14
CA GLU A 74 9.90 0.30 -15.75
C GLU A 74 8.96 1.48 -15.80
N TYR A 75 9.45 2.60 -15.30
CA TYR A 75 8.77 3.87 -15.40
C TYR A 75 9.78 5.01 -15.22
N ASP A 76 9.80 5.92 -16.17
CA ASP A 76 10.64 7.13 -16.12
C ASP A 76 12.15 6.78 -16.04
N GLY A 77 12.57 5.73 -16.76
CA GLY A 77 13.97 5.33 -16.88
C GLY A 77 14.52 4.58 -15.66
N CYS A 78 13.65 4.06 -14.79
CA CYS A 78 14.04 3.28 -13.62
C CYS A 78 13.04 2.14 -13.35
N VAL A 79 13.45 1.17 -12.54
CA VAL A 79 12.56 0.18 -11.94
C VAL A 79 11.79 0.85 -10.81
N ASN A 80 10.47 0.82 -10.88
CA ASN A 80 9.60 1.40 -9.86
C ASN A 80 8.64 0.34 -9.32
N MET A 81 8.93 -0.16 -8.12
CA MET A 81 8.15 -1.23 -7.49
C MET A 81 6.71 -0.79 -7.21
N LEU A 82 6.52 0.43 -6.71
CA LEU A 82 5.17 0.93 -6.43
C LEU A 82 4.34 1.05 -7.71
N LYS A 83 4.94 1.52 -8.81
CA LYS A 83 4.29 1.54 -10.13
C LYS A 83 3.89 0.13 -10.56
N GLY A 84 4.79 -0.85 -10.44
CA GLY A 84 4.50 -2.24 -10.80
C GLY A 84 3.36 -2.84 -9.95
N ALA A 85 3.26 -2.48 -8.68
CA ALA A 85 2.14 -2.88 -7.84
C ALA A 85 0.84 -2.16 -8.21
N VAL A 86 0.88 -0.87 -8.53
CA VAL A 86 -0.27 -0.14 -9.08
C VAL A 86 -0.75 -0.76 -10.38
N GLU A 87 0.14 -1.26 -11.23
CA GLU A 87 -0.21 -1.98 -12.46
C GLU A 87 -0.93 -3.30 -12.16
N THR A 88 -0.37 -4.11 -11.27
CA THR A 88 -0.76 -5.52 -11.09
C THR A 88 -1.81 -5.77 -10.01
N ALA A 89 -1.92 -4.91 -8.99
CA ALA A 89 -2.87 -5.11 -7.90
C ALA A 89 -4.33 -5.07 -8.38
N ASN A 90 -5.22 -5.87 -7.80
CA ASN A 90 -6.63 -5.85 -8.15
C ASN A 90 -7.33 -4.57 -7.66
N ARG A 91 -6.94 -4.06 -6.49
CA ARG A 91 -7.39 -2.77 -5.95
C ARG A 91 -6.21 -2.00 -5.39
N VAL A 92 -6.33 -0.68 -5.45
CA VAL A 92 -5.41 0.24 -4.80
C VAL A 92 -6.21 1.10 -3.85
N THR A 93 -5.75 1.23 -2.62
CA THR A 93 -6.35 2.10 -1.62
C THR A 93 -5.35 3.14 -1.13
N THR A 94 -5.85 4.21 -0.53
CA THR A 94 -5.04 5.27 0.07
C THR A 94 -5.65 5.68 1.41
N VAL A 95 -4.91 6.44 2.22
CA VAL A 95 -5.28 6.77 3.61
C VAL A 95 -6.48 7.72 3.78
N SER A 96 -7.03 8.27 2.69
CA SER A 96 -8.28 9.02 2.73
C SER A 96 -8.90 9.21 1.34
N PRO A 97 -10.22 9.47 1.24
CA PRO A 97 -10.87 9.84 -0.02
C PRO A 97 -10.28 11.10 -0.67
N THR A 98 -9.79 12.04 0.13
CA THR A 98 -9.10 13.23 -0.36
C THR A 98 -7.75 12.87 -0.96
N TYR A 99 -6.94 12.08 -0.24
CA TYR A 99 -5.64 11.65 -0.72
C TYR A 99 -5.72 10.82 -2.00
N ALA A 100 -6.76 9.99 -2.14
CA ALA A 100 -7.04 9.25 -3.38
C ALA A 100 -7.24 10.17 -4.60
N LYS A 101 -7.75 11.40 -4.41
CA LYS A 101 -7.87 12.40 -5.48
C LYS A 101 -6.56 13.16 -5.68
N GLU A 102 -5.87 13.49 -4.59
CA GLU A 102 -4.61 14.23 -4.62
C GLU A 102 -3.54 13.50 -5.42
N ILE A 103 -3.36 12.19 -5.20
CA ILE A 103 -2.34 11.42 -5.93
C ILE A 103 -2.63 11.27 -7.44
N LEU A 104 -3.80 11.70 -7.92
CA LEU A 104 -4.08 11.79 -9.36
C LEU A 104 -3.64 13.13 -9.95
N ASN A 105 -3.31 14.12 -9.13
CA ASN A 105 -2.80 15.40 -9.59
C ASN A 105 -1.28 15.33 -9.80
N PRO A 106 -0.73 15.74 -10.96
CA PRO A 106 0.71 15.77 -11.21
C PRO A 106 1.54 16.43 -10.09
N TRP A 107 0.99 17.45 -9.44
CA TRP A 107 1.67 18.18 -8.37
C TRP A 107 1.94 17.34 -7.12
N TYR A 108 1.10 16.32 -6.86
CA TYR A 108 1.19 15.49 -5.65
C TYR A 108 1.60 14.04 -5.96
N ALA A 109 1.47 13.59 -7.20
CA ALA A 109 1.69 12.20 -7.58
C ALA A 109 3.16 11.76 -7.64
N GLN A 110 4.10 12.69 -7.47
CA GLN A 110 5.54 12.39 -7.47
C GLN A 110 5.99 11.63 -8.74
N GLY A 111 5.48 12.08 -9.90
CA GLY A 111 5.74 11.50 -11.23
C GLY A 111 4.83 10.32 -11.61
N LEU A 112 4.04 9.77 -10.70
CA LEU A 112 3.15 8.62 -11.00
C LEU A 112 1.78 9.01 -11.53
N ASP A 113 1.49 10.29 -11.78
CA ASP A 113 0.13 10.72 -12.15
C ASP A 113 -0.36 10.07 -13.44
N GLY A 114 0.54 9.85 -14.41
CA GLY A 114 0.20 9.18 -15.66
C GLY A 114 -0.41 7.79 -15.40
N ILE A 115 0.33 6.93 -14.70
CA ILE A 115 -0.15 5.57 -14.40
C ILE A 115 -1.32 5.56 -13.41
N LEU A 116 -1.30 6.43 -12.40
CA LEU A 116 -2.38 6.50 -11.42
C LEU A 116 -3.71 6.93 -12.07
N LYS A 117 -3.69 7.90 -13.00
CA LYS A 117 -4.88 8.27 -13.79
C LYS A 117 -5.37 7.11 -14.66
N GLN A 118 -4.47 6.41 -15.36
CA GLN A 118 -4.83 5.24 -16.17
C GLN A 118 -5.44 4.09 -15.34
N ARG A 119 -5.10 4.02 -14.05
CA ARG A 119 -5.59 3.02 -13.10
C ARG A 119 -6.60 3.58 -12.10
N ALA A 120 -7.13 4.78 -12.32
CA ALA A 120 -8.04 5.46 -11.38
C ALA A 120 -9.30 4.63 -11.04
N TRP A 121 -9.77 3.81 -11.99
CA TRP A 121 -10.93 2.92 -11.81
C TRP A 121 -10.78 1.91 -10.66
N LYS A 122 -9.55 1.60 -10.24
CA LYS A 122 -9.27 0.69 -9.12
C LYS A 122 -8.73 1.39 -7.87
N ILE A 123 -8.62 2.72 -7.87
CA ILE A 123 -8.12 3.51 -6.74
C ILE A 123 -9.29 4.00 -5.89
N SER A 124 -9.17 3.90 -4.56
CA SER A 124 -10.15 4.43 -3.60
C SER A 124 -9.47 4.88 -2.31
N GLY A 125 -10.11 5.77 -1.54
CA GLY A 125 -9.58 6.19 -0.24
C GLY A 125 -10.31 5.52 0.91
N ILE A 126 -9.57 4.98 1.87
CA ILE A 126 -10.07 4.40 3.11
C ILE A 126 -9.44 5.20 4.26
N LEU A 127 -10.29 5.84 5.07
CA LEU A 127 -9.81 6.66 6.18
C LEU A 127 -9.15 5.79 7.25
N ASN A 128 -7.98 6.20 7.71
CA ASN A 128 -7.32 5.54 8.83
C ASN A 128 -8.16 5.60 10.10
N GLY A 129 -8.11 4.53 10.88
CA GLY A 129 -8.66 4.46 12.23
C GLY A 129 -7.57 4.47 13.30
N ILE A 130 -8.00 4.60 14.55
CA ILE A 130 -7.18 4.37 15.74
C ILE A 130 -7.87 3.34 16.64
N ASP A 131 -7.13 2.69 17.52
CA ASP A 131 -7.72 1.88 18.58
C ASP A 131 -8.27 2.80 19.68
N THR A 132 -9.59 2.97 19.71
CA THR A 132 -10.26 3.85 20.68
C THR A 132 -10.37 3.26 22.08
N VAL A 133 -10.00 1.98 22.28
CA VAL A 133 -9.94 1.39 23.63
C VAL A 133 -8.61 1.74 24.27
N SER A 134 -7.52 1.54 23.52
CA SER A 134 -6.18 1.87 23.99
C SER A 134 -5.94 3.38 24.03
N TYR A 135 -6.37 4.11 23.00
CA TYR A 135 -6.23 5.58 22.92
C TYR A 135 -7.48 6.29 23.45
N ASN A 136 -7.82 6.04 24.71
CA ASN A 136 -8.95 6.69 25.38
C ASN A 136 -8.48 7.58 26.55
N PRO A 137 -8.49 8.92 26.44
CA PRO A 137 -8.03 9.79 27.52
C PRO A 137 -8.85 9.70 28.81
N GLU A 138 -10.02 9.06 28.79
CA GLU A 138 -10.82 8.84 30.00
C GLU A 138 -10.31 7.66 30.84
N THR A 139 -9.64 6.70 30.21
CA THR A 139 -9.26 5.42 30.84
C THR A 139 -7.81 5.01 30.61
N ASP A 140 -7.05 5.75 29.79
CA ASP A 140 -5.66 5.46 29.45
C ASP A 140 -4.77 5.58 30.71
N PRO A 141 -4.13 4.49 31.16
CA PRO A 141 -3.27 4.53 32.34
C PRO A 141 -1.90 5.18 32.06
N GLU A 142 -1.54 5.42 30.80
CA GLU A 142 -0.23 5.97 30.41
C GLU A 142 -0.18 7.51 30.47
N ILE A 143 -1.33 8.18 30.64
CA ILE A 143 -1.39 9.64 30.79
C ILE A 143 -1.46 10.04 32.27
N TYR A 144 -0.82 11.16 32.62
CA TYR A 144 -0.72 11.64 34.01
C TYR A 144 -2.08 11.92 34.67
N ALA A 145 -3.05 12.40 33.90
CA ALA A 145 -4.40 12.67 34.39
C ALA A 145 -5.46 12.37 33.31
N PRO A 146 -6.53 11.62 33.63
CA PRO A 146 -7.61 11.37 32.68
C PRO A 146 -8.42 12.65 32.40
N TYR A 147 -9.04 12.70 31.22
CA TYR A 147 -9.91 13.82 30.80
C TYR A 147 -10.94 13.37 29.77
N THR A 148 -12.06 14.08 29.67
CA THR A 148 -13.16 13.78 28.72
C THR A 148 -13.32 14.90 27.69
N ALA A 149 -14.24 14.73 26.73
CA ALA A 149 -14.60 15.81 25.80
C ALA A 149 -15.28 17.00 26.49
N GLU A 150 -16.00 16.74 27.59
CA GLU A 150 -16.73 17.72 28.40
C GLU A 150 -15.86 18.38 29.48
N ASP A 151 -14.81 17.69 29.97
CA ASP A 151 -13.86 18.20 30.95
C ASP A 151 -12.41 17.99 30.49
N LEU A 152 -11.81 19.07 29.98
CA LEU A 152 -10.43 19.10 29.49
C LEU A 152 -9.40 19.48 30.57
N SER A 153 -9.79 19.64 31.83
CA SER A 153 -8.89 20.12 32.89
C SER A 153 -7.65 19.22 33.07
N GLY A 154 -7.82 17.90 33.00
CA GLY A 154 -6.73 16.92 33.07
C GLY A 154 -5.78 16.98 31.86
N LYS A 155 -6.23 17.48 30.71
CA LYS A 155 -5.43 17.53 29.48
C LYS A 155 -4.19 18.42 29.62
N ALA A 156 -4.27 19.51 30.38
CA ALA A 156 -3.16 20.44 30.56
C ALA A 156 -1.99 19.81 31.35
N VAL A 157 -2.27 18.81 32.18
CA VAL A 157 -1.28 18.08 32.99
C VAL A 157 -0.49 17.08 32.14
N ASN A 158 -1.05 16.64 31.01
CA ASN A 158 -0.46 15.64 30.11
C ASN A 158 0.48 16.22 29.05
N LYS A 159 0.97 17.47 29.22
CA LYS A 159 1.86 18.16 28.27
C LYS A 159 3.33 18.12 28.68
#